data_AF-X1F3A1-F1
#
_entry.id   AF-X1F3A1-F1
#
_cell.length_a   1.000
_cell.length_b   1.000
_cell.length_c   1.000
_cell.angle_alpha   90.00
_cell.angle_beta   90.00
_cell.angle_gamma   90.00
#
_symmetry.space_group_name_H-M   'P 1'
#
loop_
_entity.id
_entity.type
_entity.pdbx_description
1 polymer ?
#
loop_
_entity_poly.entity_id
_entity_poly.type
_entity_poly.pdbx_seq_one_letter_code
_entity_poly.pdbx_strand_id
1 'polypeptide(L)'
;GAPERVLSVCKKFYKKSGIDDLNLRDKKDILEAVINMANRALRVLAIAYKPLENYHSKENIEEDMIFIGLVGIVDPPRIEVKDAVKKARDAGIRTIVVTGDHQFQIFCRIFYKH
;
A
#
# COMPACT_ATOMS: atom_id res chain seq x y z
N GLY A 1 -1.83 -2.94 -6.56
CA GLY A 1 -0.84 -3.77 -5.83
C GLY A 1 -0.28 -3.03 -4.63
N ALA A 2 0.75 -3.59 -3.98
CA ALA A 2 1.50 -2.89 -2.94
C ALA A 2 2.18 -1.63 -3.51
N PRO A 3 2.06 -0.45 -2.89
CA PRO A 3 2.55 0.80 -3.47
C PRO A 3 4.02 0.77 -3.87
N GLU A 4 4.90 0.25 -3.02
CA GLU A 4 6.35 0.19 -3.26
C GLU A 4 6.68 -0.66 -4.48
N ARG A 5 5.99 -1.81 -4.62
CA ARG A 5 6.21 -2.75 -5.72
C ARG A 5 5.62 -2.27 -7.05
N VAL A 6 4.50 -1.56 -7.00
CA VAL A 6 3.94 -0.93 -8.20
C VAL A 6 4.84 0.21 -8.67
N LEU A 7 5.31 1.07 -7.76
CA LEU A 7 6.19 2.19 -8.10
C LEU A 7 7.58 1.75 -8.62
N SER A 8 8.05 0.55 -8.24
CA SER A 8 9.31 0.02 -8.76
C SER A 8 9.23 -0.37 -10.23
N VAL A 9 8.04 -0.71 -10.73
CA VAL A 9 7.82 -1.12 -12.14
C VAL A 9 7.19 -0.03 -13.01
N CYS A 10 6.88 1.14 -12.43
CA CYS A 10 6.38 2.29 -13.18
C CYS A 10 7.51 3.18 -13.68
N LYS A 11 7.45 3.54 -14.97
CA LYS A 11 8.31 4.55 -15.59
C LYS A 11 7.58 5.87 -15.86
N LYS A 12 6.25 5.82 -15.96
CA LYS A 12 5.41 6.98 -16.27
C LYS A 12 4.30 7.14 -15.24
N PHE A 13 3.65 8.30 -15.23
CA PHE A 13 2.44 8.50 -14.46
C PHE A 13 1.43 9.41 -15.15
N TYR A 14 0.17 9.22 -14.78
CA TYR A 14 -0.96 9.93 -15.33
C TYR A 14 -1.23 11.21 -14.53
N LYS A 15 -0.91 12.37 -15.11
CA LYS A 15 -1.27 13.69 -14.61
C LYS A 15 -2.56 14.19 -15.27
N LYS A 16 -3.16 15.26 -14.72
CA LYS A 16 -4.27 15.97 -15.38
C LYS A 16 -3.91 16.48 -16.78
N SER A 17 -2.64 16.78 -17.02
CA SER A 17 -2.10 17.24 -18.30
C SER A 17 -1.76 16.11 -19.27
N GLY A 18 -1.93 14.84 -18.89
CA GLY A 18 -1.55 13.67 -19.68
C GLY A 18 -0.50 12.80 -19.00
N ILE A 19 0.15 11.94 -19.77
CA ILE A 19 1.17 11.02 -19.26
C ILE A 19 2.53 11.69 -19.28
N ASP A 20 3.23 11.63 -18.16
CA ASP A 20 4.57 12.21 -17.96
C ASP A 20 5.52 11.17 -17.34
N ASP A 21 6.82 11.43 -17.38
CA ASP A 21 7.83 10.55 -16.77
C ASP A 21 7.77 10.62 -15.24
N LEU A 22 7.87 9.45 -14.62
CA LEU A 22 7.82 9.32 -13.16
C LEU A 22 9.23 9.49 -12.58
N ASN A 23 9.57 10.72 -12.20
CA ASN A 23 10.87 11.04 -11.64
C ASN A 23 10.97 10.71 -10.13
N LEU A 24 12.15 10.87 -9.55
CA LEU A 24 12.41 10.58 -8.13
C LEU A 24 11.60 11.45 -7.17
N ARG A 25 11.34 12.71 -7.52
CA ARG A 25 10.54 13.62 -6.70
C ARG A 25 9.09 13.15 -6.65
N ASP A 26 8.51 12.83 -7.81
CA ASP A 26 7.16 12.30 -7.91
C ASP A 26 7.02 10.99 -7.10
N LYS A 27 8.00 10.07 -7.20
CA LYS A 27 8.01 8.84 -6.39
C LYS A 27 8.02 9.14 -4.90
N LYS A 28 8.81 10.12 -4.46
CA LYS A 28 8.87 10.53 -3.06
C LYS A 28 7.52 11.09 -2.59
N ASP A 29 6.92 11.98 -3.36
CA ASP A 29 5.63 12.59 -3.04
C ASP A 29 4.51 11.54 -2.94
N ILE A 30 4.52 10.53 -3.83
CA ILE A 30 3.57 9.41 -3.78
C ILE A 30 3.80 8.56 -2.52
N LEU A 31 5.04 8.25 -2.16
CA LEU A 31 5.35 7.48 -0.95
C LEU A 31 4.95 8.23 0.33
N GLU A 32 5.13 9.55 0.37
CA GLU A 32 4.62 10.37 1.47
C GLU A 32 3.09 10.31 1.57
N ALA A 33 2.37 10.32 0.44
CA ALA A 33 0.93 10.10 0.42
C ALA A 33 0.53 8.71 0.93
N VAL A 34 1.28 7.66 0.58
CA VAL A 34 1.07 6.29 1.10
C VAL A 34 1.19 6.27 2.63
N ILE A 35 2.23 6.89 3.18
CA ILE A 35 2.45 6.99 4.63
C ILE A 35 1.29 7.72 5.30
N ASN A 36 0.87 8.85 4.76
CA ASN A 36 -0.26 9.63 5.29
C ASN A 36 -1.57 8.84 5.28
N MET A 37 -1.83 8.05 4.24
CA MET A 37 -3.00 7.18 4.18
C MET A 37 -2.90 5.99 5.15
N ALA A 38 -1.72 5.39 5.27
CA ALA A 38 -1.48 4.28 6.21
C ALA A 38 -1.63 4.73 7.67
N ASN A 39 -1.17 5.93 8.02
CA ASN A 39 -1.35 6.54 9.35
C ASN A 39 -2.82 6.74 9.72
N ARG A 40 -3.71 6.80 8.74
CA ARG A 40 -5.16 6.83 8.92
C ARG A 40 -5.78 5.42 8.99
N ALA A 41 -4.96 4.39 9.22
CA ALA A 41 -5.33 2.98 9.24
C ALA A 41 -5.96 2.47 7.94
N LEU A 42 -5.64 3.10 6.79
CA LEU A 42 -6.13 2.65 5.49
C LEU A 42 -5.18 1.59 4.92
N ARG A 43 -5.76 0.53 4.34
CA ARG A 43 -5.03 -0.34 3.43
C ARG A 43 -4.87 0.41 2.11
N VAL A 44 -3.62 0.72 1.76
CA VAL A 44 -3.30 1.50 0.56
C VAL A 44 -2.95 0.57 -0.59
N LEU A 45 -3.59 0.78 -1.74
CA LEU A 45 -3.32 0.07 -2.99
C LEU A 45 -2.89 1.08 -4.05
N ALA A 46 -1.80 0.78 -4.76
CA ALA A 46 -1.41 1.52 -5.95
C ALA A 46 -2.02 0.89 -7.21
N ILE A 47 -2.46 1.75 -8.13
CA ILE A 47 -3.03 1.37 -9.42
C ILE A 47 -2.11 1.88 -10.53
N ALA A 48 -1.78 0.99 -11.45
CA ALA A 48 -1.02 1.28 -12.65
C ALA A 48 -1.54 0.43 -13.81
N TYR A 49 -1.31 0.86 -15.03
CA TYR A 49 -1.69 0.11 -16.23
C TYR A 49 -0.60 0.17 -17.30
N LYS A 50 -0.66 -0.76 -18.25
CA LYS A 50 0.17 -0.75 -19.44
C LYS A 50 -0.76 -0.99 -20.65
N PRO A 51 -0.82 -0.07 -21.62
CA PRO A 51 -1.50 -0.35 -22.88
C PRO A 51 -0.71 -1.42 -23.62
N LEU A 52 -1.39 -2.50 -24.03
CA LEU A 52 -0.80 -3.58 -24.81
C LEU A 52 -1.30 -3.49 -26.25
N GLU A 53 -0.38 -3.40 -27.20
CA GLU A 53 -0.70 -3.48 -28.62
C GLU A 53 -0.98 -4.92 -29.06
N ASN A 54 -0.34 -5.91 -28.40
CA ASN A 54 -0.54 -7.33 -28.68
C ASN A 54 -0.64 -8.13 -27.38
N TYR A 55 -1.81 -8.74 -27.14
CA TYR A 55 -2.10 -9.52 -25.93
C TYR A 55 -1.41 -10.90 -25.88
N HIS A 56 -0.82 -11.37 -26.98
CA HIS A 56 -0.22 -12.71 -27.04
C HIS A 56 1.20 -12.78 -26.46
N SER A 57 1.88 -11.63 -26.34
CA SER A 57 3.20 -11.52 -25.70
C SER A 57 3.04 -11.39 -24.18
N LYS A 58 3.33 -12.47 -23.45
CA LYS A 58 3.31 -12.45 -21.97
C LYS A 58 4.57 -11.88 -21.32
N GLU A 59 5.60 -11.62 -22.11
CA GLU A 59 6.86 -11.09 -21.62
C GLU A 59 6.72 -9.63 -21.20
N ASN A 60 7.25 -9.30 -20.02
CA ASN A 60 7.36 -7.93 -19.50
C ASN A 60 6.02 -7.16 -19.38
N ILE A 61 4.90 -7.87 -19.16
CA ILE A 61 3.58 -7.25 -18.96
C ILE A 61 3.56 -6.31 -17.76
N GLU A 62 4.24 -6.68 -16.68
CA GLU A 62 4.28 -5.91 -15.42
C GLU A 62 5.44 -4.91 -15.37
N GLU A 63 6.11 -4.60 -16.48
CA GLU A 63 7.18 -3.61 -16.56
C GLU A 63 6.74 -2.36 -17.33
N ASP A 64 7.43 -1.24 -17.12
CA ASP A 64 7.21 0.03 -17.84
C ASP A 64 5.77 0.54 -17.73
N MET A 65 5.18 0.34 -16.56
CA MET A 65 3.81 0.70 -16.30
C MET A 65 3.62 2.21 -16.14
N ILE A 66 2.38 2.65 -16.37
CA ILE A 66 1.92 4.02 -16.13
C ILE A 66 1.14 4.03 -14.81
N PHE A 67 1.69 4.71 -13.81
CA PHE A 67 1.04 4.91 -12.52
C PHE A 67 -0.19 5.83 -12.66
N ILE A 68 -1.33 5.43 -12.09
CA ILE A 68 -2.56 6.23 -12.10
C ILE A 68 -2.76 6.92 -10.77
N GLY A 69 -2.62 6.18 -9.66
CA GLY A 69 -2.94 6.72 -8.34
C GLY A 69 -2.99 5.70 -7.22
N LEU A 70 -3.38 6.20 -6.05
CA LEU A 70 -3.55 5.43 -4.83
C LEU A 70 -5.03 5.32 -4.46
N VAL A 71 -5.41 4.18 -3.91
CA VAL A 71 -6.72 3.95 -3.30
C VAL A 71 -6.51 3.52 -1.86
N GLY A 72 -7.22 4.17 -0.94
CA GLY A 72 -7.21 3.83 0.48
C GLY A 72 -8.52 3.16 0.83
N ILE A 73 -8.46 1.94 1.34
CA ILE A 73 -9.62 1.17 1.76
C ILE A 73 -9.59 1.03 3.28
N VAL A 74 -10.72 1.30 3.92
CA VAL A 74 -10.89 0.98 5.34
C VAL A 74 -11.04 -0.53 5.44
N ASP A 75 -10.06 -1.17 6.06
CA ASP A 75 -10.12 -2.60 6.34
C ASP A 75 -10.26 -2.77 7.86
N PRO A 76 -11.51 -2.91 8.35
CA PRO A 76 -11.82 -2.77 9.77
C PRO A 76 -11.13 -3.87 10.59
N PRO A 77 -10.52 -3.52 11.74
CA PRO A 77 -9.92 -4.52 12.60
C PRO A 77 -10.99 -5.45 13.18
N ARG A 78 -10.66 -6.74 13.30
CA ARG A 78 -11.48 -7.71 14.04
C ARG A 78 -11.47 -7.32 15.51
N ILE A 79 -12.64 -7.01 16.08
CA ILE A 79 -12.81 -6.51 17.46
C ILE A 79 -12.12 -7.42 18.49
N GLU A 80 -12.22 -8.73 18.29
CA GLU A 80 -11.67 -9.79 19.16
C GLU A 80 -10.14 -9.69 19.34
N VAL A 81 -9.42 -9.16 18.35
CA VAL A 81 -7.95 -9.10 18.38
C VAL A 81 -7.47 -8.13 19.46
N LYS A 82 -8.18 -7.01 19.66
CA LYS A 82 -7.79 -6.02 20.70
C LYS A 82 -7.89 -6.62 22.09
N ASP A 83 -8.99 -7.32 22.38
CA ASP A 83 -9.21 -7.95 23.69
C ASP A 83 -8.22 -9.10 23.95
N ALA A 84 -7.92 -9.90 22.92
CA ALA A 84 -6.94 -10.98 23.02
C ALA A 84 -5.53 -10.45 23.30
N VAL A 85 -5.09 -9.41 22.58
CA VAL A 85 -3.77 -8.78 22.78
C VAL A 85 -3.68 -8.15 24.17
N LYS A 86 -4.74 -7.47 24.63
CA LYS A 86 -4.77 -6.86 25.97
C LYS A 86 -4.68 -7.93 27.07
N LYS A 87 -5.50 -8.98 27.01
CA LYS A 87 -5.48 -10.08 27.99
C LYS A 87 -4.12 -10.77 28.05
N ALA A 88 -3.49 -11.02 26.90
CA ALA A 88 -2.15 -11.61 26.84
C ALA A 88 -1.11 -10.70 27.52
N ARG A 89 -1.16 -9.40 27.25
CA ARG A 89 -0.25 -8.42 27.85
C ARG A 89 -0.44 -8.29 29.37
N ASP A 90 -1.69 -8.22 29.83
CA ASP A 90 -2.05 -8.15 31.25
C ASP A 90 -1.61 -9.42 32.00
N ALA A 91 -1.56 -10.57 31.33
CA ALA A 91 -1.04 -11.82 31.86
C ALA A 91 0.51 -11.96 31.78
N GLY A 92 1.22 -10.92 31.32
CA GLY A 92 2.68 -10.95 31.16
C GLY A 92 3.17 -11.79 29.96
N ILE A 93 2.26 -12.18 29.06
CA ILE A 93 2.58 -12.99 27.88
C ILE A 93 3.06 -12.07 26.76
N ARG A 94 4.22 -12.40 26.17
CA ARG A 94 4.76 -11.67 25.02
C ARG A 94 3.94 -11.96 23.77
N THR A 95 3.26 -10.94 23.24
CA THR A 95 2.52 -11.04 21.98
C THR A 95 3.42 -10.75 20.79
N ILE A 96 3.44 -11.64 19.79
CA ILE A 96 4.10 -11.44 18.50
C ILE A 96 3.02 -11.48 17.42
N VAL A 97 3.02 -10.48 16.53
CA VAL A 97 2.10 -10.40 15.40
C VAL A 97 2.85 -10.80 14.15
N VAL A 98 2.35 -11.83 13.46
CA VAL A 98 2.85 -12.25 12.14
C VAL A 98 1.80 -11.86 11.10
N THR A 99 2.17 -11.00 10.16
CA THR A 99 1.29 -10.57 9.07
C THR A 99 2.11 -10.16 7.85
N GLY A 100 1.51 -10.30 6.67
CA GLY A 100 2.08 -9.86 5.39
C GLY A 100 1.81 -8.40 5.06
N ASP A 101 1.12 -7.66 5.94
CA ASP A 101 0.89 -6.22 5.78
C ASP A 101 2.17 -5.41 6.06
N HIS A 102 2.24 -4.20 5.51
CA HIS A 102 3.36 -3.29 5.76
C HIS A 102 3.38 -2.81 7.21
N GLN A 103 4.57 -2.62 7.81
CA GLN A 103 4.73 -2.34 9.26
C GLN A 103 3.81 -1.22 9.80
N PHE A 104 3.67 -0.14 9.04
CA PHE A 104 2.81 0.99 9.41
C PHE A 104 1.31 0.62 9.47
N GLN A 105 0.82 -0.24 8.58
CA GLN A 105 -0.58 -0.68 8.57
C GLN A 105 -0.87 -1.60 9.77
N ILE A 106 0.08 -2.46 10.14
CA ILE A 106 -0.04 -3.36 11.29
C ILE A 106 -0.17 -2.57 12.58
N PHE A 107 0.73 -1.60 12.79
CA PHE A 107 0.78 -0.82 14.02
C PHE A 107 -0.56 -0.10 14.26
N CYS A 108 -1.09 0.58 13.25
CA CYS A 108 -2.39 1.25 13.37
C CYS A 108 -3.55 0.26 13.58
N ARG A 109 -3.53 -0.91 12.95
CA ARG A 109 -4.63 -1.90 13.08
C ARG A 109 -4.73 -2.52 14.47
N ILE A 110 -3.59 -2.75 15.12
CA ILE A 110 -3.52 -3.51 16.38
C ILE A 110 -3.49 -2.57 17.59
N PHE A 111 -2.81 -1.43 17.46
CA PHE A 111 -2.50 -0.58 18.61
C PHE A 111 -3.21 0.78 18.61
N TYR A 112 -3.82 1.23 17.50
CA TYR A 112 -4.49 2.53 17.49
C TYR A 112 -5.89 2.47 18.13
N LYS A 113 -6.00 3.27 19.19
CA LYS A 113 -7.22 3.75 19.83
C LYS A 113 -7.89 4.79 18.93
N HIS A 114 -9.05 4.44 18.39
CA HIS A 114 -10.28 5.13 18.75
C HIS A 114 -11.25 4.06 19.24
#